data_AF-G4KLP6-F1
#
_entry.id   AF-G4KLP6-F1
#
_cell.length_a   1.000
_cell.length_b   1.000
_cell.length_c   1.000
_cell.angle_alpha   90.00
_cell.angle_beta   90.00
_cell.angle_gamma   90.00
#
_symmetry.space_group_name_H-M   'P 1'
#
loop_
_entity.id
_entity.type
_entity.pdbx_description
1 polymer ?
#
loop_
_entity_poly.entity_id
_entity_poly.type
_entity_poly.pdbx_seq_one_letter_code
_entity_poly.pdbx_strand_id
1 'polypeptide(L)'
;MNFIKEYYMSDINFDIEVKGKKYNFSKLPADDMKGFMLGKFSNSCQSIGHDSERCVLDGMSKANAGFYIITDDKGNIRAQSYAWLAGEGKKNEKATSMVLDSFEHLGKEDKLLFVPIINKLREALQKQVLNLYVGCGGQTPKLDINTIHPKPMEQDFIYGDATNVYPITREVPTIELNLGKNANANNQVNQYSTIEELKTDSKLLQQIIISKQINRDLTEEEISLLNIGFTFAQISNIENDKQEFFVENDDNIKSLTDAGVSVKELLAMEPSQQKLFIENSYKVKSLSKARLTTKELFNVITCQQESGNTNEND
;
A
#
# COMPACT_ATOMS: atom_id res chain seq x y z
N MET A 1 27.62 0.83 -18.69
CA MET A 1 26.35 0.44 -18.04
C MET A 1 26.17 1.42 -16.89
N ASN A 2 25.33 2.44 -17.07
CA ASN A 2 25.14 3.50 -16.07
C ASN A 2 24.21 2.97 -14.98
N PHE A 3 24.74 2.78 -13.77
CA PHE A 3 23.92 2.51 -12.60
C PHE A 3 23.01 3.73 -12.35
N ILE A 4 21.69 3.49 -12.41
CA ILE A 4 20.68 4.47 -12.00
C ILE A 4 20.92 4.72 -10.51
N LYS A 5 21.24 5.96 -10.14
CA LYS A 5 21.30 6.36 -8.73
C LYS A 5 19.86 6.55 -8.28
N GLU A 6 19.23 5.49 -7.77
CA GLU A 6 17.94 5.62 -7.09
C GLU A 6 18.10 6.63 -5.94
N TYR A 7 17.27 7.67 -5.94
CA TYR A 7 17.26 8.66 -4.88
C TYR A 7 16.41 8.12 -3.73
N TYR A 8 17.07 7.57 -2.73
CA TYR A 8 16.41 7.09 -1.53
C TYR A 8 15.93 8.26 -0.65
N MET A 9 14.69 8.16 -0.18
CA MET A 9 14.14 9.02 0.85
C MET A 9 15.03 8.95 2.11
N SER A 10 15.52 10.10 2.55
CA SER A 10 16.45 10.20 3.66
C SER A 10 15.86 9.71 4.99
N ASP A 11 16.66 9.03 5.80
CA ASP A 11 16.28 8.67 7.17
C ASP A 11 16.58 9.84 8.12
N ILE A 12 15.66 10.80 8.18
CA ILE A 12 15.75 11.96 9.08
C ILE A 12 15.04 11.64 10.38
N ASN A 13 15.79 11.69 11.48
CA ASN A 13 15.29 11.39 12.81
C ASN A 13 15.79 12.44 13.81
N PHE A 14 14.90 12.95 14.66
CA PHE A 14 15.27 13.87 15.73
C PHE A 14 14.25 13.90 16.86
N ASP A 15 14.72 14.23 18.05
CA ASP A 15 13.85 14.47 19.20
C ASP A 15 13.42 15.93 19.29
N ILE A 16 12.25 16.12 19.89
CA ILE A 16 11.66 17.43 20.10
C ILE A 16 10.90 17.47 21.42
N GLU A 17 10.93 18.62 22.07
CA GLU A 17 10.18 18.85 23.31
C GLU A 17 9.22 20.01 23.13
N VAL A 18 7.94 19.78 23.42
CA VAL A 18 6.89 20.80 23.34
C VAL A 18 6.07 20.74 24.62
N LYS A 19 5.99 21.88 25.33
CA LYS A 19 5.30 21.99 26.63
C LYS A 19 5.75 20.94 27.67
N GLY A 20 7.05 20.63 27.73
CA GLY A 20 7.60 19.65 28.68
C GLY A 20 7.33 18.18 28.32
N LYS A 21 6.76 17.90 27.15
CA LYS A 21 6.56 16.54 26.63
C LYS A 21 7.56 16.26 25.51
N LYS A 22 8.15 15.07 25.53
CA LYS A 22 9.10 14.60 24.53
C LYS A 22 8.39 13.84 23.42
N TYR A 23 8.85 14.08 22.20
CA TYR A 23 8.41 13.39 21.00
C TYR A 23 9.61 13.05 20.13
N ASN A 24 9.46 12.00 19.33
CA ASN A 24 10.42 11.64 18.30
C ASN A 24 9.78 11.83 16.93
N PHE A 25 10.48 12.53 16.03
CA PHE A 25 10.17 12.56 14.60
C PHE A 25 11.10 11.57 13.91
N SER A 26 10.55 10.66 13.12
CA SER A 26 11.32 9.65 12.40
C SER A 26 10.66 9.24 11.09
N LYS A 27 11.49 8.79 10.14
CA LYS A 27 10.97 8.08 8.96
C LYS A 27 10.50 6.70 9.40
N LEU A 28 9.28 6.34 9.02
CA LEU A 28 8.76 5.01 9.23
C LEU A 28 9.54 4.02 8.34
N PRO A 29 10.06 2.92 8.89
CA PRO A 29 10.72 1.89 8.10
C PRO A 29 9.80 1.35 7.00
N ALA A 30 10.36 1.09 5.82
CA ALA A 30 9.60 0.60 4.66
C ALA A 30 9.04 -0.83 4.85
N ASP A 31 9.48 -1.52 5.90
CA ASP A 31 9.00 -2.83 6.33
C ASP A 31 8.06 -2.76 7.56
N ASP A 32 7.83 -1.57 8.13
CA ASP A 32 6.89 -1.40 9.24
C ASP A 32 5.44 -1.40 8.71
N MET A 33 4.71 -2.46 9.04
CA MET A 33 3.33 -2.66 8.62
C MET A 33 2.38 -1.56 9.09
N LYS A 34 2.75 -0.74 10.08
CA LYS A 34 1.97 0.43 10.49
C LYS A 34 1.77 1.41 9.34
N GLY A 35 2.67 1.45 8.36
CA GLY A 35 2.60 2.33 7.19
C GLY A 35 1.33 2.13 6.37
N PHE A 36 0.81 0.91 6.33
CA PHE A 36 -0.45 0.57 5.62
C PHE A 36 -1.72 1.06 6.33
N MET A 37 -1.57 1.49 7.59
CA MET A 37 -2.67 1.81 8.51
C MET A 37 -2.46 3.15 9.22
N LEU A 38 -1.58 4.02 8.72
CA LEU A 38 -1.27 5.29 9.38
C LEU A 38 -2.50 6.15 9.62
N GLY A 39 -3.42 6.18 8.66
CA GLY A 39 -4.70 6.84 8.81
C GLY A 39 -5.52 6.36 10.01
N LYS A 40 -5.40 5.08 10.40
CA LYS A 40 -6.03 4.55 11.63
C LYS A 40 -5.35 5.02 12.92
N PHE A 41 -4.04 5.28 12.88
CA PHE A 41 -3.30 5.79 14.04
C PHE A 41 -3.37 7.33 14.18
N SER A 42 -3.54 8.05 13.07
CA SER A 42 -3.56 9.52 13.03
C SER A 42 -4.92 10.13 12.72
N ASN A 43 -6.00 9.33 12.65
CA ASN A 43 -7.34 9.75 12.20
C ASN A 43 -7.33 10.48 10.85
N SER A 44 -6.67 9.90 9.84
CA SER A 44 -6.66 10.41 8.47
C SER A 44 -7.06 9.32 7.45
N CYS A 45 -7.24 9.72 6.19
CA CYS A 45 -7.61 8.84 5.08
C CYS A 45 -6.44 7.98 4.54
N GLN A 46 -5.22 8.13 5.07
CA GLN A 46 -4.02 7.42 4.62
C GLN A 46 -3.97 5.98 5.15
N SER A 47 -4.94 5.17 4.75
CA SER A 47 -5.01 3.72 4.98
C SER A 47 -5.45 3.02 3.69
N ILE A 48 -5.08 1.74 3.54
CA ILE A 48 -5.59 0.90 2.43
C ILE A 48 -7.13 0.84 2.48
N GLY A 49 -7.77 0.91 1.29
CA GLY A 49 -9.23 0.89 1.15
C GLY A 49 -9.93 2.24 1.39
N HIS A 50 -9.19 3.33 1.49
CA HIS A 50 -9.71 4.71 1.64
C HIS A 50 -9.20 5.63 0.53
N ASP A 51 -9.70 6.87 0.48
CA ASP A 51 -9.45 7.85 -0.59
C ASP A 51 -7.95 8.16 -0.85
N SER A 52 -7.07 7.87 0.11
CA SER A 52 -5.62 8.09 0.01
C SER A 52 -4.79 6.79 -0.10
N GLU A 53 -5.41 5.68 -0.53
CA GLU A 53 -4.73 4.38 -0.71
C GLU A 53 -3.49 4.48 -1.59
N ARG A 54 -3.53 5.30 -2.66
CA ARG A 54 -2.37 5.52 -3.52
C ARG A 54 -1.18 6.16 -2.79
N CYS A 55 -1.40 7.02 -1.78
CA CYS A 55 -0.32 7.57 -0.95
C CYS A 55 0.35 6.45 -0.15
N VAL A 56 -0.46 5.56 0.41
CA VAL A 56 -0.03 4.40 1.21
C VAL A 56 0.81 3.44 0.37
N LEU A 57 0.32 3.09 -0.81
CA LEU A 57 1.04 2.20 -1.71
C LEU A 57 2.37 2.80 -2.16
N ASP A 58 2.36 4.06 -2.61
CA ASP A 58 3.56 4.73 -3.08
C ASP A 58 4.58 4.93 -1.94
N GLY A 59 4.14 5.33 -0.74
CA GLY A 59 5.02 5.52 0.41
C GLY A 59 5.66 4.25 0.96
N MET A 60 5.02 3.09 0.78
CA MET A 60 5.57 1.80 1.23
C MET A 60 6.40 1.08 0.16
N SER A 61 6.23 1.45 -1.12
CA SER A 61 6.87 0.74 -2.25
C SER A 61 7.96 1.54 -2.96
N LYS A 62 7.87 2.87 -3.03
CA LYS A 62 8.81 3.68 -3.81
C LYS A 62 10.00 4.13 -2.98
N ALA A 63 11.21 3.98 -3.54
CA ALA A 63 12.46 4.40 -2.90
C ALA A 63 12.51 5.90 -2.58
N ASN A 64 11.86 6.74 -3.39
CA ASN A 64 11.85 8.20 -3.26
C ASN A 64 10.63 8.75 -2.50
N ALA A 65 9.84 7.88 -1.86
CA ALA A 65 8.68 8.24 -1.07
C ALA A 65 8.73 7.54 0.30
N GLY A 66 7.89 7.98 1.23
CA GLY A 66 7.82 7.38 2.56
C GLY A 66 6.89 8.13 3.50
N PHE A 67 6.81 7.63 4.73
CA PHE A 67 6.05 8.27 5.79
C PHE A 67 6.99 8.75 6.87
N TYR A 68 6.78 9.98 7.34
CA TYR A 68 7.34 10.45 8.59
C TYR A 68 6.28 10.38 9.68
N ILE A 69 6.66 9.85 10.83
CA ILE A 69 5.79 9.72 12.00
C ILE A 69 6.35 10.53 13.15
N ILE A 70 5.45 10.95 14.03
CA ILE A 70 5.78 11.58 15.30
C ILE A 70 5.21 10.74 16.41
N THR A 71 6.06 10.24 17.29
CA THR A 71 5.66 9.42 18.43
C THR A 71 5.88 10.13 19.75
N ASP A 72 5.02 9.85 20.73
CA ASP A 72 5.27 10.21 22.12
C ASP A 72 6.34 9.30 22.76
N ASP A 73 6.64 9.56 24.04
CA ASP A 73 7.59 8.80 24.86
C ASP A 73 7.21 7.32 25.07
N LYS A 74 5.95 6.96 24.79
CA LYS A 74 5.43 5.59 24.84
C LYS A 74 5.42 4.92 23.47
N GLY A 75 5.87 5.61 22.42
CA GLY A 75 5.88 5.10 21.06
C GLY A 75 4.52 5.17 20.36
N ASN A 76 3.53 5.88 20.91
CA ASN A 76 2.25 6.08 20.24
C ASN A 76 2.39 7.14 19.15
N ILE A 77 1.91 6.85 17.94
CA ILE A 77 1.87 7.82 16.85
C ILE A 77 0.88 8.95 17.22
N ARG A 78 1.35 10.19 17.17
CA ARG A 78 0.62 11.42 17.47
C ARG A 78 0.32 12.24 16.24
N ALA A 79 1.21 12.16 15.24
CA ALA A 79 1.08 12.81 13.96
C ALA A 79 1.90 12.07 12.91
N GLN A 80 1.62 12.33 11.64
CA GLN A 80 2.33 11.74 10.52
C GLN A 80 2.25 12.64 9.27
N SER A 81 3.10 12.36 8.30
CA SER A 81 3.06 12.97 6.98
C SER A 81 3.59 12.01 5.92
N TYR A 82 2.84 11.84 4.83
CA TYR A 82 3.36 11.26 3.61
C TYR A 82 4.34 12.25 2.94
N ALA A 83 5.46 11.74 2.45
CA ALA A 83 6.51 12.55 1.85
C ALA A 83 7.04 11.93 0.56
N TRP A 84 7.46 12.77 -0.38
CA TRP A 84 8.21 12.35 -1.56
C TRP A 84 9.29 13.36 -1.94
N LEU A 85 10.29 12.88 -2.69
CA LEU A 85 11.32 13.71 -3.31
C LEU A 85 10.85 14.19 -4.69
N ALA A 86 11.07 15.48 -4.99
CA ALA A 86 10.72 16.10 -6.26
C ALA A 86 11.94 16.79 -6.91
N GLY A 87 12.09 16.62 -8.23
CA GLY A 87 13.12 17.25 -9.07
C GLY A 87 12.62 18.47 -9.85
N GLU A 88 13.50 19.14 -10.59
CA GLU A 88 13.15 20.33 -11.39
C GLU A 88 12.65 20.02 -12.82
N GLY A 89 12.72 18.76 -13.25
CA GLY A 89 12.50 18.36 -14.63
C GLY A 89 12.43 16.85 -14.81
N LYS A 90 12.72 16.39 -16.03
CA LYS A 90 12.41 15.04 -16.56
C LYS A 90 12.86 13.91 -15.63
N LYS A 91 12.20 12.75 -15.79
CA LYS A 91 12.58 11.45 -15.22
C LYS A 91 14.12 11.27 -15.22
N ASN A 92 14.68 11.03 -14.04
CA ASN A 92 16.09 10.86 -13.66
C ASN A 92 16.88 12.14 -13.29
N GLU A 93 16.25 13.30 -13.12
CA GLU A 93 16.93 14.48 -12.55
C GLU A 93 17.09 14.39 -11.03
N LYS A 94 18.15 15.04 -10.50
CA LYS A 94 18.41 15.07 -9.06
C LYS A 94 17.26 15.76 -8.34
N ALA A 95 16.73 15.11 -7.30
CA ALA A 95 15.76 15.73 -6.42
C ALA A 95 16.34 17.02 -5.82
N THR A 96 15.56 18.10 -5.91
CA THR A 96 15.92 19.42 -5.34
C THR A 96 15.05 19.76 -4.13
N SER A 97 14.03 18.95 -3.88
CA SER A 97 13.00 19.27 -2.91
C SER A 97 12.44 18.00 -2.26
N MET A 98 12.02 18.13 -1.01
CA MET A 98 11.12 17.20 -0.34
C MET A 98 9.77 17.88 -0.16
N VAL A 99 8.70 17.16 -0.48
CA VAL A 99 7.33 17.61 -0.28
C VAL A 99 6.67 16.74 0.77
N LEU A 100 6.07 17.37 1.77
CA LEU A 100 5.14 16.75 2.71
C LEU A 100 3.71 16.98 2.19
N ASP A 101 2.90 15.93 2.09
CA ASP A 101 1.52 16.00 1.59
C ASP A 101 0.64 16.88 2.48
N SER A 102 0.60 16.54 3.77
CA SER A 102 -0.08 17.28 4.83
C SER A 102 0.53 16.94 6.19
N PHE A 103 0.21 17.72 7.21
CA PHE A 103 0.52 17.37 8.60
C PHE A 103 -0.75 16.83 9.28
N GLU A 104 -0.86 15.51 9.34
CA GLU A 104 -1.98 14.83 9.98
C GLU A 104 -1.68 14.58 11.46
N HIS A 105 -2.56 15.02 12.34
CA HIS A 105 -2.36 14.90 13.78
C HIS A 105 -3.60 14.37 14.50
N LEU A 106 -3.39 13.65 15.61
CA LEU A 106 -4.47 12.96 16.31
C LEU A 106 -5.30 13.91 17.19
N GLY A 107 -4.67 14.88 17.86
CA GLY A 107 -5.30 15.74 18.84
C GLY A 107 -5.05 17.23 18.61
N LYS A 108 -5.96 18.07 19.13
CA LYS A 108 -5.85 19.55 19.03
C LYS A 108 -4.57 20.13 19.65
N GLU A 109 -3.97 19.45 20.61
CA GLU A 109 -2.68 19.85 21.21
C GLU A 109 -1.50 19.46 20.31
N ASP A 110 -1.62 18.39 19.54
CA ASP A 110 -0.54 17.88 18.68
C ASP A 110 -0.24 18.83 17.50
N LYS A 111 -1.18 19.73 17.15
CA LYS A 111 -0.91 20.83 16.20
C LYS A 111 0.26 21.73 16.60
N LEU A 112 0.57 21.80 17.90
CA LEU A 112 1.69 22.59 18.43
C LEU A 112 3.05 22.00 18.06
N LEU A 113 3.08 20.73 17.63
CA LEU A 113 4.27 20.04 17.15
C LEU A 113 4.69 20.52 15.76
N PHE A 114 3.75 21.06 14.97
CA PHE A 114 3.98 21.40 13.58
C PHE A 114 5.17 22.34 13.38
N VAL A 115 5.15 23.50 14.06
CA VAL A 115 6.16 24.55 13.89
C VAL A 115 7.56 24.08 14.30
N PRO A 116 7.74 23.47 15.48
CA PRO A 116 9.05 22.98 15.88
C PRO A 116 9.58 21.87 14.94
N ILE A 117 8.70 20.99 14.42
CA ILE A 117 9.08 19.92 13.48
C ILE A 117 9.55 20.47 12.15
N ILE A 118 8.75 21.34 11.49
CA ILE A 118 9.11 21.83 10.15
C ILE A 118 10.41 22.64 10.16
N ASN A 119 10.73 23.32 11.27
CA ASN A 119 11.99 24.04 11.43
C ASN A 119 13.18 23.07 11.53
N LYS A 120 13.11 22.03 12.38
CA LYS A 120 14.16 21.01 12.49
C LYS A 120 14.33 20.21 11.20
N LEU A 121 13.22 19.85 10.55
CA LEU A 121 13.25 19.15 9.27
C LEU A 121 13.89 20.01 8.18
N ARG A 122 13.54 21.30 8.10
CA ARG A 122 14.22 22.26 7.20
C ARG A 122 15.73 22.26 7.42
N GLU A 123 16.19 22.38 8.66
CA GLU A 123 17.62 22.36 8.99
C GLU A 123 18.31 21.06 8.57
N ALA A 124 17.64 19.91 8.73
CA ALA A 124 18.16 18.63 8.28
C ALA A 124 18.26 18.56 6.74
N LEU A 125 17.26 19.08 6.03
CA LEU A 125 17.20 19.07 4.57
C LEU A 125 18.16 20.07 3.91
N GLN A 126 18.43 21.22 4.56
CA GLN A 126 19.44 22.17 4.09
C GLN A 126 20.84 21.54 3.98
N LYS A 127 21.19 20.63 4.90
CA LYS A 127 22.45 19.86 4.83
C LYS A 127 22.51 18.93 3.62
N GLN A 128 21.36 18.57 3.07
CA GLN A 128 21.21 17.71 1.89
C GLN A 128 20.97 18.54 0.61
N VAL A 129 20.96 19.88 0.71
CA VAL A 129 20.64 20.80 -0.39
C VAL A 129 19.24 20.54 -0.97
N LEU A 130 18.29 20.20 -0.09
CA LEU A 130 16.88 20.00 -0.44
C LEU A 130 16.03 21.15 0.11
N ASN A 131 15.13 21.66 -0.72
CA ASN A 131 14.05 22.55 -0.29
C ASN A 131 12.95 21.77 0.43
N LEU A 132 12.27 22.39 1.39
CA LEU A 132 11.10 21.80 2.06
C LEU A 132 9.83 22.50 1.59
N TYR A 133 8.87 21.70 1.13
CA TYR A 133 7.50 22.11 0.84
C TYR A 133 6.52 21.34 1.71
N VAL A 134 5.47 22.00 2.19
CA VAL A 134 4.44 21.36 3.03
C VAL A 134 3.07 21.71 2.50
N GLY A 135 2.27 20.70 2.14
CA GLY A 135 0.92 20.91 1.62
C GLY A 135 -0.02 21.51 2.65
N CYS A 136 -0.91 22.36 2.15
CA CYS A 136 -1.83 23.16 2.96
C CYS A 136 -3.13 22.44 3.30
N GLY A 137 -3.37 21.26 2.73
CA GLY A 137 -4.58 20.47 2.96
C GLY A 137 -4.56 19.69 4.27
N GLY A 138 -5.51 18.76 4.40
CA GLY A 138 -5.67 17.94 5.58
C GLY A 138 -5.79 18.75 6.89
N GLN A 139 -4.99 18.36 7.89
CA GLN A 139 -4.92 19.05 9.19
C GLN A 139 -3.75 20.04 9.32
N THR A 140 -3.05 20.36 8.22
CA THR A 140 -1.90 21.28 8.27
C THR A 140 -2.31 22.63 8.88
N PRO A 141 -1.65 23.08 9.96
CA PRO A 141 -1.91 24.40 10.52
C PRO A 141 -1.67 25.52 9.51
N LYS A 142 -2.56 26.52 9.50
CA LYS A 142 -2.41 27.69 8.63
C LYS A 142 -1.21 28.51 9.04
N LEU A 143 -0.40 28.88 8.05
CA LEU A 143 0.77 29.74 8.21
C LEU A 143 0.53 31.09 7.53
N ASP A 144 1.09 32.14 8.10
CA ASP A 144 1.08 33.48 7.50
C ASP A 144 2.24 33.64 6.49
N ILE A 145 2.22 32.77 5.47
CA ILE A 145 3.16 32.81 4.35
C ILE A 145 2.41 32.51 3.06
N ASN A 146 2.85 33.14 1.97
CA ASN A 146 2.28 32.89 0.65
C ASN A 146 2.51 31.45 0.22
N THR A 147 1.45 30.83 -0.29
CA THR A 147 1.51 29.48 -0.85
C THR A 147 1.97 29.53 -2.31
N ILE A 148 2.53 28.42 -2.76
CA ILE A 148 2.88 28.19 -4.17
C ILE A 148 2.29 26.85 -4.62
N HIS A 149 2.27 26.61 -5.92
CA HIS A 149 2.03 25.27 -6.45
C HIS A 149 3.36 24.49 -6.45
N PRO A 150 3.42 23.29 -5.86
CA PRO A 150 4.66 22.53 -5.88
C PRO A 150 4.94 21.99 -7.27
N LYS A 151 6.20 21.62 -7.51
CA LYS A 151 6.56 20.79 -8.66
C LYS A 151 6.03 19.36 -8.43
N PRO A 152 5.48 18.70 -9.46
CA PRO A 152 4.92 17.36 -9.31
C PRO A 152 6.00 16.33 -8.91
N MET A 153 5.57 15.19 -8.36
CA MET A 153 6.44 14.01 -8.30
C MET A 153 6.91 13.67 -9.72
N GLU A 154 8.04 12.97 -9.85
CA GLU A 154 8.69 12.51 -11.09
C GLU A 154 7.77 11.71 -12.08
N GLN A 155 6.48 11.60 -11.78
CA GLN A 155 5.41 10.92 -12.51
C GLN A 155 4.16 11.82 -12.73
N ASP A 156 4.31 13.15 -12.72
CA ASP A 156 3.23 14.14 -12.96
C ASP A 156 2.02 14.04 -12.01
N PHE A 157 2.17 13.33 -10.88
CA PHE A 157 1.11 13.15 -9.89
C PHE A 157 1.37 14.06 -8.67
N ILE A 158 0.36 14.85 -8.32
CA ILE A 158 0.33 15.68 -7.10
C ILE A 158 -0.81 15.15 -6.24
N TYR A 159 -0.52 14.89 -4.97
CA TYR A 159 -1.51 14.50 -3.99
C TYR A 159 -2.33 15.72 -3.54
N GLY A 160 -3.62 15.51 -3.29
CA GLY A 160 -4.61 16.59 -3.20
C GLY A 160 -4.25 17.67 -2.17
N ASP A 161 -3.74 17.28 -1.01
CA ASP A 161 -3.41 18.22 0.07
C ASP A 161 -2.18 19.07 -0.23
N ALA A 162 -1.31 18.60 -1.13
CA ALA A 162 -0.19 19.35 -1.66
C ALA A 162 -0.50 20.15 -2.93
N THR A 163 -1.75 20.30 -3.36
CA THR A 163 -2.08 21.16 -4.52
C THR A 163 -1.58 22.61 -4.32
N ASN A 164 -1.60 23.08 -3.08
CA ASN A 164 -0.94 24.30 -2.64
C ASN A 164 0.03 23.92 -1.51
N VAL A 165 1.23 24.47 -1.53
CA VAL A 165 2.26 24.22 -0.52
C VAL A 165 2.81 25.51 0.08
N TYR A 166 3.23 25.39 1.33
CA TYR A 166 4.08 26.35 2.01
C TYR A 166 5.56 26.12 1.63
N PRO A 167 6.25 27.12 1.03
CA PRO A 167 7.67 27.05 0.74
C PRO A 167 8.50 27.37 2.00
N ILE A 168 8.95 26.34 2.71
CA ILE A 168 9.71 26.47 3.97
C ILE A 168 11.19 26.75 3.66
N THR A 169 11.46 27.92 3.08
CA THR A 169 12.77 28.29 2.51
C THR A 169 13.64 29.17 3.42
N ARG A 170 13.08 29.76 4.49
CA ARG A 170 13.78 30.59 5.50
C ARG A 170 13.21 30.34 6.90
N GLU A 171 13.80 30.95 7.95
CA GLU A 171 13.19 31.01 9.29
C GLU A 171 11.70 31.37 9.11
N VAL A 172 10.83 30.41 9.43
CA VAL A 172 9.40 30.67 9.38
C VAL A 172 9.15 31.68 10.50
N PRO A 173 8.61 32.87 10.20
CA PRO A 173 8.38 33.90 11.22
C PRO A 173 7.67 33.26 12.41
N THR A 174 8.03 33.64 13.62
CA THR A 174 7.43 33.15 14.87
C THR A 174 5.92 33.02 14.69
N ILE A 175 5.47 31.78 14.52
CA ILE A 175 4.12 31.51 14.05
C ILE A 175 3.16 31.84 15.21
N GLU A 176 2.46 32.96 15.10
CA GLU A 176 1.19 33.11 15.80
C GLU A 176 0.22 32.14 15.15
N LEU A 177 0.06 30.96 15.77
CA LEU A 177 -0.95 30.00 15.37
C LEU A 177 -2.29 30.73 15.40
N ASN A 178 -2.84 31.02 14.23
CA ASN A 178 -4.16 31.62 14.13
C ASN A 178 -5.18 30.58 14.59
N LEU A 179 -5.53 30.62 15.88
CA LEU A 179 -6.53 29.77 16.52
C LEU A 179 -7.94 30.21 16.09
N GLY A 180 -8.17 30.25 14.78
CA GLY A 180 -9.49 30.51 14.21
C GLY A 180 -10.50 29.48 14.71
N LYS A 181 -11.72 29.93 15.00
CA LYS A 181 -12.84 29.05 15.34
C LYS A 181 -13.29 28.27 14.10
N ASN A 182 -13.27 26.95 14.25
CA ASN A 182 -14.02 25.91 13.53
C ASN A 182 -13.62 25.50 12.10
N ALA A 183 -13.45 24.19 11.94
CA ALA A 183 -14.20 23.38 10.97
C ALA A 183 -14.58 22.06 11.66
N ASN A 184 -15.81 21.59 11.44
CA ASN A 184 -16.34 20.36 12.04
C ASN A 184 -15.48 19.15 11.64
N ALA A 185 -14.86 18.49 12.62
CA ALA A 185 -14.41 17.12 12.44
C ALA A 185 -15.68 16.26 12.32
N ASN A 186 -15.96 15.77 11.12
CA ASN A 186 -16.94 14.70 10.95
C ASN A 186 -16.36 13.46 11.66
N ASN A 187 -16.73 13.29 12.93
CA ASN A 187 -16.60 12.03 13.64
C ASN A 187 -17.58 11.03 13.03
N GLN A 188 -17.23 10.41 11.90
CA GLN A 188 -17.72 9.07 11.61
C GLN A 188 -16.71 8.10 12.22
N VAL A 189 -17.05 7.65 13.42
CA VAL A 189 -16.45 6.46 14.03
C VAL A 189 -16.92 5.28 13.20
N ASN A 190 -16.16 4.91 12.16
CA ASN A 190 -16.37 3.65 11.47
C ASN A 190 -15.60 2.56 12.24
N GLN A 191 -16.31 1.50 12.61
CA GLN A 191 -15.77 0.30 13.26
C GLN A 191 -14.54 -0.21 12.51
N TYR A 192 -13.38 -0.19 13.15
CA TYR A 192 -12.12 -0.60 12.51
C TYR A 192 -11.77 -2.05 12.84
N SER A 193 -11.58 -2.81 11.78
CA SER A 193 -10.95 -4.13 11.78
C SER A 193 -9.44 -4.07 12.10
N THR A 194 -8.96 -5.07 12.83
CA THR A 194 -7.59 -5.29 13.33
C THR A 194 -6.56 -5.54 12.19
N ILE A 195 -5.26 -5.51 12.51
CA ILE A 195 -4.16 -5.86 11.57
C ILE A 195 -4.37 -7.26 10.97
N GLU A 196 -4.96 -8.20 11.73
CA GLU A 196 -5.25 -9.55 11.25
C GLU A 196 -6.33 -9.57 10.18
N GLU A 197 -7.40 -8.79 10.33
CA GLU A 197 -8.48 -8.72 9.35
C GLU A 197 -8.02 -8.08 8.02
N LEU A 198 -7.09 -7.12 8.04
CA LEU A 198 -6.51 -6.53 6.82
C LEU A 198 -5.56 -7.48 6.07
N LYS A 199 -4.88 -8.39 6.77
CA LYS A 199 -4.02 -9.42 6.15
C LYS A 199 -4.83 -10.39 5.29
N THR A 200 -6.08 -10.64 5.65
CA THR A 200 -6.97 -11.56 4.95
C THR A 200 -7.64 -10.97 3.71
N ASP A 201 -7.90 -9.65 3.67
CA ASP A 201 -8.81 -9.08 2.66
C ASP A 201 -8.14 -8.34 1.49
N SER A 202 -6.87 -7.90 1.61
CA SER A 202 -6.18 -7.18 0.53
C SER A 202 -5.15 -8.06 -0.19
N LYS A 203 -5.46 -8.49 -1.42
CA LYS A 203 -4.54 -9.27 -2.29
C LYS A 203 -3.19 -8.58 -2.49
N LEU A 204 -3.20 -7.25 -2.61
CA LEU A 204 -1.99 -6.45 -2.79
C LEU A 204 -1.15 -6.38 -1.50
N LEU A 205 -1.80 -6.26 -0.32
CA LEU A 205 -1.09 -6.33 0.96
C LEU A 205 -0.45 -7.71 1.17
N GLN A 206 -1.13 -8.78 0.77
CA GLN A 206 -0.55 -10.13 0.79
C GLN A 206 0.69 -10.22 -0.11
N GLN A 207 0.62 -9.70 -1.34
CA GLN A 207 1.76 -9.66 -2.26
C GLN A 207 2.94 -8.89 -1.66
N ILE A 208 2.70 -7.71 -1.05
CA ILE A 208 3.76 -6.91 -0.41
C ILE A 208 4.35 -7.62 0.80
N ILE A 209 3.52 -8.24 1.65
CA ILE A 209 4.02 -9.00 2.81
C ILE A 209 4.91 -10.15 2.34
N ILE A 210 4.50 -10.88 1.31
CA ILE A 210 5.26 -11.99 0.75
C ILE A 210 6.59 -11.49 0.18
N SER A 211 6.58 -10.44 -0.66
CA SER A 211 7.80 -9.90 -1.26
C SER A 211 8.84 -9.47 -0.21
N LYS A 212 8.37 -8.89 0.90
CA LYS A 212 9.22 -8.56 2.05
C LYS A 212 9.75 -9.80 2.78
N GLN A 213 8.92 -10.83 3.00
CA GLN A 213 9.35 -12.08 3.65
C GLN A 213 10.44 -12.81 2.85
N ILE A 214 10.36 -12.77 1.53
CA ILE A 214 11.34 -13.43 0.64
C ILE A 214 12.50 -12.51 0.23
N ASN A 215 12.46 -11.24 0.66
CA ASN A 215 13.45 -10.22 0.34
C ASN A 215 13.72 -10.06 -1.17
N ARG A 216 12.67 -10.13 -1.99
CA ARG A 216 12.69 -9.83 -3.43
C ARG A 216 11.28 -9.52 -3.92
N ASP A 217 11.19 -8.85 -5.05
CA ASP A 217 9.91 -8.68 -5.74
C ASP A 217 9.37 -10.03 -6.24
N LEU A 218 8.04 -10.13 -6.27
CA LEU A 218 7.34 -11.26 -6.86
C LEU A 218 7.39 -11.17 -8.39
N THR A 219 7.48 -12.31 -9.07
CA THR A 219 7.35 -12.35 -10.53
C THR A 219 5.90 -12.16 -10.97
N GLU A 220 5.67 -11.86 -12.24
CA GLU A 220 4.31 -11.70 -12.79
C GLU A 220 3.50 -13.00 -12.65
N GLU A 221 4.15 -14.16 -12.81
CA GLU A 221 3.56 -15.49 -12.64
C GLU A 221 3.16 -15.72 -11.18
N GLU A 222 4.04 -15.41 -10.21
CA GLU A 222 3.73 -15.54 -8.79
C GLU A 222 2.55 -14.64 -8.38
N ILE A 223 2.50 -13.41 -8.90
CA ILE A 223 1.38 -12.48 -8.68
C ILE A 223 0.08 -13.06 -9.26
N SER A 224 0.12 -13.61 -10.47
CA SER A 224 -1.06 -14.23 -11.10
C SER A 224 -1.59 -15.41 -10.29
N LEU A 225 -0.71 -16.31 -9.85
CA LEU A 225 -1.07 -17.47 -9.03
C LEU A 225 -1.66 -17.05 -7.67
N LEU A 226 -1.09 -16.05 -7.00
CA LEU A 226 -1.66 -15.49 -5.77
C LEU A 226 -3.07 -14.93 -6.02
N ASN A 227 -3.29 -14.27 -7.17
CA ASN A 227 -4.59 -13.66 -7.49
C ASN A 227 -5.70 -14.68 -7.72
N ILE A 228 -5.37 -15.89 -8.18
CA ILE A 228 -6.32 -17.01 -8.35
C ILE A 228 -6.38 -17.94 -7.14
N GLY A 229 -5.77 -17.57 -6.01
CA GLY A 229 -5.98 -18.20 -4.71
C GLY A 229 -4.89 -19.19 -4.28
N PHE A 230 -3.75 -19.23 -4.96
CA PHE A 230 -2.59 -19.95 -4.45
C PHE A 230 -2.00 -19.20 -3.25
N THR A 231 -1.42 -19.94 -2.32
CA THR A 231 -0.52 -19.40 -1.30
C THR A 231 0.91 -19.41 -1.80
N PHE A 232 1.75 -18.51 -1.28
CA PHE A 232 3.16 -18.48 -1.67
C PHE A 232 3.88 -19.82 -1.38
N ALA A 233 3.54 -20.49 -0.27
CA ALA A 233 4.09 -21.80 0.05
C ALA A 233 3.70 -22.89 -0.97
N GLN A 234 2.53 -22.76 -1.62
CA GLN A 234 2.16 -23.68 -2.70
C GLN A 234 2.95 -23.36 -3.97
N ILE A 235 3.07 -22.08 -4.32
CA ILE A 235 3.81 -21.62 -5.50
C ILE A 235 5.27 -22.06 -5.41
N SER A 236 5.92 -21.87 -4.25
CA SER A 236 7.31 -22.25 -4.02
C SER A 236 7.58 -23.75 -4.10
N ASN A 237 6.54 -24.59 -4.02
CA ASN A 237 6.63 -26.04 -4.01
C ASN A 237 6.22 -26.70 -5.34
N ILE A 238 5.83 -25.91 -6.35
CA ILE A 238 5.52 -26.42 -7.69
C ILE A 238 6.58 -25.97 -8.70
N GLU A 239 6.93 -26.88 -9.62
CA GLU A 239 7.90 -26.64 -10.70
C GLU A 239 7.41 -25.52 -11.65
N ASN A 240 8.34 -24.79 -12.28
CA ASN A 240 8.02 -23.62 -13.09
C ASN A 240 7.09 -23.91 -14.28
N ASP A 241 7.24 -25.08 -14.91
CA ASP A 241 6.38 -25.54 -16.00
C ASP A 241 4.93 -25.75 -15.53
N LYS A 242 4.74 -26.22 -14.30
CA LYS A 242 3.42 -26.32 -13.66
C LYS A 242 2.86 -24.95 -13.29
N GLN A 243 3.71 -24.00 -12.86
CA GLN A 243 3.27 -22.62 -12.61
C GLN A 243 2.72 -22.00 -13.89
N GLU A 244 3.45 -22.13 -15.00
CA GLU A 244 3.04 -21.63 -16.32
C GLU A 244 1.70 -22.23 -16.76
N PHE A 245 1.53 -23.56 -16.65
CA PHE A 245 0.26 -24.23 -16.95
C PHE A 245 -0.93 -23.64 -16.17
N PHE A 246 -0.77 -23.34 -14.87
CA PHE A 246 -1.83 -22.73 -14.09
C PHE A 246 -2.09 -21.27 -14.47
N VAL A 247 -1.05 -20.50 -14.80
CA VAL A 247 -1.19 -19.12 -15.27
C VAL A 247 -1.91 -19.06 -16.62
N GLU A 248 -1.61 -19.95 -17.56
CA GLU A 248 -2.30 -20.05 -18.85
C GLU A 248 -3.79 -20.39 -18.72
N ASN A 249 -4.21 -20.92 -17.57
CA ASN A 249 -5.56 -21.36 -17.28
C ASN A 249 -6.20 -20.58 -16.12
N ASP A 250 -5.72 -19.37 -15.83
CA ASP A 250 -6.10 -18.56 -14.68
C ASP A 250 -7.62 -18.31 -14.57
N ASP A 251 -8.29 -17.98 -15.67
CA ASP A 251 -9.75 -17.75 -15.73
C ASP A 251 -10.55 -19.01 -15.39
N ASN A 252 -10.08 -20.17 -15.87
CA ASN A 252 -10.69 -21.47 -15.60
C ASN A 252 -10.53 -21.85 -14.13
N ILE A 253 -9.33 -21.65 -13.57
CA ILE A 253 -9.04 -21.93 -12.17
C ILE A 253 -9.83 -21.00 -11.26
N LYS A 254 -9.91 -19.71 -11.61
CA LYS A 254 -10.73 -18.74 -10.88
C LYS A 254 -12.21 -19.14 -10.87
N SER A 255 -12.72 -19.61 -12.01
CA SER A 255 -14.07 -20.15 -12.13
C SER A 255 -14.29 -21.37 -11.22
N LEU A 256 -13.30 -22.24 -11.07
CA LEU A 256 -13.31 -23.37 -10.13
C LEU A 256 -13.27 -22.91 -8.67
N THR A 257 -12.41 -21.95 -8.33
CA THR A 257 -12.32 -21.43 -6.95
C THR A 257 -13.61 -20.70 -6.55
N ASP A 258 -14.22 -19.94 -7.47
CA ASP A 258 -15.54 -19.33 -7.27
C ASP A 258 -16.63 -20.39 -7.04
N ALA A 259 -16.46 -21.56 -7.64
CA ALA A 259 -17.35 -22.71 -7.50
C ALA A 259 -17.12 -23.51 -6.21
N GLY A 260 -16.16 -23.10 -5.38
CA GLY A 260 -15.85 -23.73 -4.08
C GLY A 260 -14.79 -24.82 -4.14
N VAL A 261 -14.14 -25.04 -5.29
CA VAL A 261 -13.01 -25.98 -5.40
C VAL A 261 -11.75 -25.29 -4.90
N SER A 262 -11.13 -25.82 -3.84
CA SER A 262 -9.91 -25.22 -3.31
C SER A 262 -8.69 -25.54 -4.17
N VAL A 263 -7.72 -24.60 -4.24
CA VAL A 263 -6.42 -24.83 -4.89
C VAL A 263 -5.69 -26.04 -4.29
N LYS A 264 -5.87 -26.30 -2.99
CA LYS A 264 -5.30 -27.47 -2.31
C LYS A 264 -5.86 -28.78 -2.87
N GLU A 265 -7.16 -28.85 -3.14
CA GLU A 265 -7.78 -30.03 -3.77
C GLU A 265 -7.30 -30.20 -5.21
N LEU A 266 -7.21 -29.11 -5.97
CA LEU A 266 -6.71 -29.14 -7.34
C LEU A 266 -5.27 -29.67 -7.41
N LEU A 267 -4.38 -29.17 -6.54
CA LEU A 267 -2.99 -29.63 -6.46
C LEU A 267 -2.82 -31.08 -6.00
N ALA A 268 -3.82 -31.65 -5.31
CA ALA A 268 -3.80 -33.04 -4.86
C ALA A 268 -4.24 -34.04 -5.95
N MET A 269 -4.76 -33.56 -7.07
CA MET A 269 -5.18 -34.40 -8.21
C MET A 269 -3.98 -34.81 -9.06
N GLU A 270 -4.08 -35.95 -9.75
CA GLU A 270 -3.11 -36.33 -10.77
C GLU A 270 -3.15 -35.36 -11.97
N PRO A 271 -2.05 -35.15 -12.72
CA PRO A 271 -2.00 -34.14 -13.80
C PRO A 271 -3.11 -34.27 -14.85
N SER A 272 -3.49 -35.51 -15.22
CA SER A 272 -4.58 -35.75 -16.18
C SER A 272 -5.94 -35.34 -15.63
N GLN A 273 -6.16 -35.50 -14.32
CA GLN A 273 -7.37 -35.09 -13.64
C GLN A 273 -7.43 -33.57 -13.49
N GLN A 274 -6.31 -32.92 -13.14
CA GLN A 274 -6.19 -31.46 -13.07
C GLN A 274 -6.60 -30.83 -14.40
N LYS A 275 -6.01 -31.30 -15.51
CA LYS A 275 -6.32 -30.83 -16.85
C LYS A 275 -7.80 -30.97 -17.19
N LEU A 276 -8.35 -32.17 -16.98
CA LEU A 276 -9.77 -32.44 -17.24
C LEU A 276 -10.70 -31.50 -16.44
N PHE A 277 -10.37 -31.25 -15.17
CA PHE A 277 -11.19 -30.41 -14.29
C PHE A 277 -11.14 -28.93 -14.68
N ILE A 278 -9.95 -28.44 -15.04
CA ILE A 278 -9.72 -27.07 -15.51
C ILE A 278 -10.44 -26.83 -16.84
N GLU A 279 -10.34 -27.75 -17.81
CA GLU A 279 -11.02 -27.64 -19.10
C GLU A 279 -12.55 -27.64 -18.97
N ASN A 280 -13.09 -28.24 -17.90
CA ASN A 280 -14.52 -28.30 -17.62
C ASN A 280 -14.99 -27.26 -16.57
N SER A 281 -14.20 -26.22 -16.29
CA SER A 281 -14.44 -25.24 -15.22
C SER A 281 -15.85 -24.63 -15.22
N TYR A 282 -16.37 -24.22 -16.37
CA TYR A 282 -17.71 -23.63 -16.49
C TYR A 282 -18.83 -24.61 -16.15
N LYS A 283 -18.63 -25.90 -16.47
CA LYS A 283 -19.57 -26.97 -16.13
C LYS A 283 -19.50 -27.29 -14.65
N VAL A 284 -18.31 -27.29 -14.05
CA VAL A 284 -18.16 -27.39 -12.60
C VAL A 284 -18.89 -26.25 -11.89
N LYS A 285 -18.73 -25.01 -12.38
CA LYS A 285 -19.42 -23.83 -11.83
C LYS A 285 -20.93 -23.87 -11.95
N SER A 286 -21.47 -24.50 -13.00
CA SER A 286 -22.92 -24.68 -13.13
C SER A 286 -23.44 -25.78 -12.20
N LEU A 287 -22.69 -26.87 -12.01
CA LEU A 287 -23.03 -28.00 -11.16
C LEU A 287 -22.83 -27.71 -9.66
N SER A 288 -21.87 -26.87 -9.29
CA SER A 288 -21.61 -26.50 -7.89
C SER A 288 -22.79 -25.77 -7.23
N LYS A 289 -23.68 -25.15 -8.03
CA LYS A 289 -24.98 -24.63 -7.56
C LYS A 289 -25.85 -25.71 -6.91
N ALA A 290 -25.62 -26.98 -7.23
CA ALA A 290 -26.29 -28.13 -6.61
C ALA A 290 -25.62 -28.61 -5.30
N ARG A 291 -24.60 -27.88 -4.78
CA ARG A 291 -23.87 -28.19 -3.54
C ARG A 291 -23.18 -29.56 -3.53
N LEU A 292 -22.71 -30.02 -4.69
CA LEU A 292 -21.91 -31.23 -4.83
C LEU A 292 -20.50 -31.01 -4.27
N THR A 293 -19.94 -32.04 -3.66
CA THR A 293 -18.52 -32.10 -3.27
C THR A 293 -17.61 -32.18 -4.49
N THR A 294 -16.34 -31.79 -4.35
CA THR A 294 -15.31 -31.89 -5.41
C THR A 294 -15.22 -33.30 -6.00
N LYS A 295 -15.34 -34.33 -5.15
CA LYS A 295 -15.34 -35.74 -5.57
C LYS A 295 -16.57 -36.11 -6.40
N GLU A 296 -17.75 -35.62 -6.02
CA GLU A 296 -18.99 -35.84 -6.78
C GLU A 296 -18.96 -35.10 -8.12
N LEU A 297 -18.45 -33.88 -8.14
CA LEU A 297 -18.24 -33.10 -9.37
C LEU A 297 -17.30 -33.84 -10.33
N PHE A 298 -16.21 -34.42 -9.82
CA PHE A 298 -15.29 -35.22 -10.61
C PHE A 298 -15.98 -36.44 -11.23
N ASN A 299 -16.72 -37.22 -10.44
CA ASN A 299 -17.45 -38.38 -10.94
C ASN A 299 -18.48 -38.01 -12.03
N VAL A 300 -19.17 -36.88 -11.88
CA VAL A 300 -20.14 -36.40 -12.89
C VAL A 300 -19.44 -36.02 -14.20
N ILE A 301 -18.27 -35.39 -14.12
CA ILE A 301 -17.49 -35.01 -15.30
C ILE A 301 -16.96 -36.27 -16.01
N THR A 302 -16.43 -37.24 -15.27
CA THR A 302 -15.84 -38.46 -15.84
C THR A 302 -16.88 -39.41 -16.42
N CYS A 303 -17.99 -39.67 -15.70
CA CYS A 303 -19.04 -40.57 -16.19
C CYS A 303 -19.72 -40.06 -17.47
N GLN A 304 -19.75 -38.74 -17.68
CA GLN A 304 -20.34 -38.18 -18.89
C GLN A 304 -19.42 -38.24 -20.11
N GLN A 305 -18.09 -38.24 -19.92
CA GLN A 305 -17.15 -38.50 -21.03
C GLN A 305 -17.21 -39.96 -21.50
N GLU A 306 -17.39 -40.92 -20.58
CA GLU A 306 -17.57 -42.33 -20.94
C GLU A 306 -18.87 -42.55 -21.73
N SER A 307 -19.95 -41.83 -21.41
CA SER A 307 -21.21 -41.89 -22.16
C SER A 307 -21.22 -41.11 -23.50
N GLY A 308 -20.21 -40.25 -23.73
CA GLY A 308 -20.05 -39.49 -24.97
C GLY A 308 -19.25 -40.21 -26.05
N ASN A 309 -18.53 -41.28 -25.69
CA ASN A 309 -17.65 -42.03 -26.58
C ASN A 309 -18.28 -43.30 -27.17
N THR A 310 -19.57 -43.56 -26.97
CA THR A 310 -20.24 -44.77 -27.47
C THR A 310 -21.05 -44.58 -28.76
N ASN A 311 -21.02 -43.42 -29.42
CA ASN A 311 -21.74 -43.22 -30.69
C ASN A 311 -20.84 -42.61 -31.77
N GLU A 312 -19.84 -43.37 -32.23
CA GLU A 312 -19.22 -43.20 -33.55
C GLU A 312 -18.46 -44.49 -33.89
N ASN A 313 -19.22 -45.51 -34.26
CA ASN A 313 -18.88 -46.61 -35.16
C ASN A 313 -19.96 -47.69 -35.06
N ASP A 314 -21.08 -47.44 -35.75
CA ASP A 314 -21.91 -48.45 -36.42
C ASP A 314 -22.65 -47.78 -37.59
#